data_AF-A0A7C1B8D9-F1
#
_entry.id   AF-A0A7C1B8D9-F1
#
_cell.length_a   1.000
_cell.length_b   1.000
_cell.length_c   1.000
_cell.angle_alpha   90.00
_cell.angle_beta   90.00
_cell.angle_gamma   90.00
#
_symmetry.space_group_name_H-M   'P 1'
#
loop_
_entity.id
_entity.type
_entity.pdbx_description
1 polymer ?
#
loop_
_entity_poly.entity_id
_entity_poly.type
_entity_poly.pdbx_seq_one_letter_code
_entity_poly.pdbx_strand_id
1 'polypeptide(L)' 'LEEIHGLAEESITTTRDGEIIQFERFGFLRVEHVDGGIIGFYTHR' A
#
# COMPACT_ATOMS: atom_id res chain seq x y z
N LEU A 1 13.28 -6.57 8.44
CA LEU A 1 12.12 -6.10 7.67
C LEU A 1 12.38 -6.51 6.23
N GLU A 2 11.42 -7.12 5.55
CA GLU A 2 11.53 -7.39 4.12
C GLU A 2 10.86 -6.24 3.37
N GLU A 3 11.55 -5.64 2.40
CA GLU A 3 11.01 -4.58 1.55
C GLU A 3 10.77 -5.11 0.15
N ILE A 4 9.57 -4.88 -0.36
CA ILE A 4 9.15 -5.29 -1.71
C ILE A 4 8.84 -4.02 -2.49
N HIS A 5 9.50 -3.85 -3.63
CA HIS A 5 9.23 -2.76 -4.56
C HIS A 5 8.36 -3.26 -5.72
N GLY A 6 7.37 -2.46 -6.08
CA GLY A 6 6.44 -2.78 -7.16
C GLY A 6 5.75 -1.55 -7.70
N LEU A 7 4.81 -1.77 -8.61
CA LEU A 7 3.95 -0.74 -9.15
C LEU A 7 2.54 -0.97 -8.63
N ALA A 8 1.83 0.12 -8.32
CA ALA A 8 0.42 0.14 -8.00
C ALA A 8 -0.35 0.90 -9.08
N GLU A 9 -1.64 0.63 -9.17
CA GLU A 9 -2.58 1.39 -10.00
C GLU A 9 -2.67 2.85 -9.55
N GLU A 10 -2.94 3.78 -10.47
CA GLU A 10 -2.96 5.23 -10.19
C GLU A 10 -4.00 5.64 -9.12
N SER A 11 -5.07 4.87 -8.97
CA SER A 11 -6.15 5.09 -7.99
C SER A 11 -5.63 5.18 -6.54
N ILE A 12 -4.51 4.52 -6.25
CA ILE A 12 -3.81 4.53 -4.95
C ILE A 12 -3.45 5.94 -4.47
N THR A 13 -3.27 6.89 -5.40
CA THR A 13 -2.88 8.27 -5.08
C THR A 13 -3.98 9.08 -4.39
N THR A 14 -5.22 8.58 -4.45
CA THR A 14 -6.40 9.23 -3.85
C THR A 14 -6.82 8.61 -2.52
N THR A 15 -6.17 7.51 -2.14
CA THR A 15 -6.42 6.80 -0.89
C THR A 15 -5.94 7.64 0.30
N ARG A 16 -6.56 7.49 1.47
CA ARG A 16 -6.14 8.26 2.65
C ARG A 16 -5.07 7.52 3.45
N ASP A 17 -4.25 8.27 4.18
CA ASP A 17 -3.34 7.68 5.17
C ASP A 17 -4.11 6.88 6.21
N GLY A 18 -3.60 5.69 6.53
CA GLY A 18 -4.21 4.74 7.46
C GLY A 18 -5.33 3.89 6.86
N GLU A 19 -5.72 4.12 5.60
CA GLU A 19 -6.72 3.30 4.92
C GLU A 19 -6.19 1.88 4.65
N ILE A 20 -7.05 0.89 4.81
CA ILE A 20 -6.73 -0.53 4.55
C ILE A 20 -7.34 -0.93 3.22
N ILE A 21 -6.49 -1.37 2.30
CA ILE A 21 -6.89 -1.80 0.95
C ILE A 21 -6.44 -3.23 0.69
N GLN A 22 -7.14 -3.90 -0.22
CA GLN A 22 -6.79 -5.24 -0.67
C GLN A 22 -6.06 -5.16 -2.00
N PHE A 23 -4.80 -5.58 -2.03
CA PHE A 23 -4.14 -5.91 -3.29
C PHE A 23 -4.49 -7.35 -3.66
N GLU A 24 -5.22 -7.51 -4.77
CA GLU A 24 -5.71 -8.82 -5.21
C GLU A 24 -4.56 -9.84 -5.32
N ARG A 25 -4.77 -11.02 -4.72
CA ARG A 25 -3.81 -12.13 -4.67
C ARG A 25 -2.50 -11.85 -3.90
N PHE A 26 -2.33 -10.66 -3.34
CA PHE A 26 -1.21 -10.29 -2.48
C PHE A 26 -1.62 -10.28 -1.00
N GLY A 27 -2.62 -9.47 -0.65
CA GLY A 27 -3.19 -9.41 0.70
C GLY A 27 -3.67 -7.99 1.06
N PHE A 28 -3.85 -7.72 2.35
CA PHE A 28 -4.29 -6.43 2.85
C PHE A 28 -3.11 -5.55 3.27
N LEU A 29 -3.20 -4.26 2.96
CA LEU A 29 -2.15 -3.28 3.24
C LEU A 29 -2.76 -2.02 3.85
N ARG A 30 -2.09 -1.46 4.85
CA ARG A 30 -2.35 -0.11 5.33
C ARG A 30 -1.51 0.87 4.54
N VAL A 31 -2.14 1.85 3.91
CA VAL A 31 -1.49 2.86 3.06
C VAL A 31 -0.97 4.03 3.91
N GLU A 32 0.26 4.47 3.63
CA GLU A 32 0.86 5.70 4.15
C GLU A 32 1.53 6.44 2.99
N HIS A 33 1.22 7.72 2.81
CA HIS A 33 1.86 8.59 1.84
C HIS A 33 3.06 9.27 2.48
N VAL A 34 4.25 9.05 1.93
CA VAL A 34 5.51 9.59 2.49
C VAL A 34 6.31 10.22 1.36
N ASP A 35 6.66 11.49 1.51
CA ASP A 35 7.53 12.26 0.58
C ASP A 35 7.15 12.15 -0.92
N GLY A 36 5.84 12.08 -1.21
CA GLY A 36 5.32 11.95 -2.58
C GLY A 36 5.36 10.53 -3.15
N GLY A 37 5.81 9.55 -2.36
CA GLY A 37 5.68 8.12 -2.62
C GLY A 37 4.62 7.47 -1.73
N ILE A 38 4.37 6.18 -1.96
CA ILE A 38 3.37 5.40 -1.25
C ILE A 38 4.03 4.18 -0.64
N ILE A 39 3.82 3.99 0.66
CA ILE A 39 4.32 2.84 1.42
C ILE A 39 3.12 2.05 1.92
N GLY A 40 3.10 0.75 1.61
CA GLY A 40 2.10 -0.19 2.12
C GLY A 40 2.66 -1.01 3.27
N PHE A 41 2.02 -0.97 4.44
CA PHE A 41 2.33 -1.88 5.53
C PHE A 41 1.47 -3.13 5.42
N TYR A 42 2.10 -4.23 5.00
CA TYR A 42 1.47 -5.55 4.90
C TYR A 42 1.31 -6.17 6.28
N THR A 43 0.09 -6.53 6.67
CA THR A 43 -0.21 -7.11 7.98
C THR A 43 -0.20 -8.63 7.95
N HIS A 44 -1.00 -9.26 7.09
CA HIS A 44 -1.03 -10.71 6.87
C HIS A 44 -1.87 -11.08 5.63
N ARG A 45 -1.83 -12.36 5.25
CA ARG A 45 -2.64 -12.95 4.16
C ARG A 45 -4.04 -13.31 4.64
#